data_AF-A0A835YPV2-F1
#
_entry.id   AF-A0A835YPV2-F1
#
_cell.length_a   1.000
_cell.length_b   1.000
_cell.length_c   1.000
_cell.angle_alpha   90.00
_cell.angle_beta   90.00
_cell.angle_gamma   90.00
#
_symmetry.space_group_name_H-M   'P 1'
#
loop_
_entity.id
_entity.type
_entity.pdbx_description
1 polymer ?
#
loop_
_entity_poly.entity_id
_entity_poly.type
_entity_poly.pdbx_seq_one_letter_code
_entity_poly.pdbx_strand_id
1 'polypeptide(L)'
;MTTIGGPQASLLDTEDLGFGAAAEAQEKYNPPHNQAPSSQPVECMHGRNKYSCLECNKSRACVHGGDKHHCRECNKCVPHGRFKYECLECNKSRACVHGQDKHHCRECNKSLECMHGYSRKYDCLECNKRRACVHGRDKYKCRECKESRN
;
A
#
# COMPACT_ATOMS: atom_id res chain seq x y z
N MET A 1 32.88 -65.51 49.51
CA MET A 1 31.64 -65.64 48.72
C MET A 1 31.64 -64.51 47.69
N THR A 2 32.43 -64.59 46.62
CA THR A 2 32.32 -65.47 45.42
C THR A 2 31.58 -64.73 44.31
N THR A 3 32.40 -64.04 43.48
CA THR A 3 32.48 -64.08 42.01
C THR A 3 31.23 -64.13 41.11
N ILE A 4 31.44 -63.61 39.88
CA ILE A 4 30.72 -63.87 38.62
C ILE A 4 29.39 -63.09 38.53
N GLY A 5 29.11 -62.24 37.55
CA GLY A 5 29.41 -62.28 36.12
C GLY A 5 28.06 -62.16 35.40
N GLY A 6 27.99 -61.36 34.33
CA GLY A 6 26.79 -61.29 33.49
C GLY A 6 26.41 -62.67 32.93
N PRO A 7 25.22 -62.81 32.32
CA PRO A 7 25.26 -62.67 30.86
C PRO A 7 24.00 -62.12 30.19
N GLN A 8 24.27 -61.57 29.01
CA GLN A 8 23.59 -61.74 27.73
C GLN A 8 22.20 -61.15 27.46
N ALA A 9 22.22 -60.32 26.42
CA ALA A 9 21.10 -59.93 25.58
C ALA A 9 20.54 -61.11 24.76
N SER A 10 19.25 -61.02 24.45
CA SER A 10 18.61 -61.60 23.26
C SER A 10 17.47 -60.66 22.86
N LEU A 11 17.67 -59.88 21.80
CA LEU A 11 17.17 -60.08 20.42
C LEU A 11 15.67 -59.73 20.30
N LEU A 12 15.36 -58.56 19.72
CA LEU A 12 14.72 -58.36 18.39
C LEU A 12 13.18 -58.59 18.44
N ASP A 13 12.27 -57.85 17.83
CA ASP A 13 12.11 -56.70 16.92
C ASP A 13 10.70 -56.16 17.33
N THR A 14 10.23 -54.93 17.08
CA THR A 14 9.94 -54.35 15.77
C THR A 14 9.47 -52.89 15.96
N GLU A 15 9.67 -52.09 14.91
CA GLU A 15 8.81 -50.99 14.46
C GLU A 15 8.84 -49.69 15.30
N ASP A 16 9.67 -48.73 14.90
CA ASP A 16 9.38 -47.74 13.84
C ASP A 16 8.24 -46.80 14.25
N LEU A 17 8.60 -45.60 14.73
CA LEU A 17 7.98 -44.33 14.35
C LEU A 17 8.85 -43.20 14.90
N GLY A 18 9.88 -42.84 14.12
CA GLY A 18 10.61 -41.60 14.33
C GLY A 18 9.69 -40.40 14.09
N PHE A 19 9.61 -39.49 15.05
CA PHE A 19 9.13 -38.13 14.84
C PHE A 19 10.31 -37.16 14.92
N GLY A 20 11.21 -37.29 13.96
CA GLY A 20 12.02 -36.17 13.51
C GLY A 20 11.10 -35.23 12.73
N ALA A 21 10.56 -34.20 13.38
CA ALA A 21 9.90 -33.11 12.68
C ALA A 21 10.95 -32.01 12.44
N ALA A 22 11.35 -31.93 11.18
CA ALA A 22 12.25 -30.93 10.63
C ALA A 22 11.82 -29.51 11.04
N ALA A 23 12.79 -28.72 11.49
CA ALA A 23 12.68 -27.27 11.45
C ALA A 23 12.61 -26.85 9.98
N GLU A 24 11.41 -26.86 9.41
CA GLU A 24 11.14 -26.31 8.09
C GLU A 24 11.34 -24.80 8.17
N ALA A 25 12.48 -24.36 7.64
CA ALA A 25 12.72 -22.98 7.28
C ALA A 25 11.63 -22.56 6.29
N GLN A 26 10.60 -21.86 6.79
CA GLN A 26 9.63 -21.17 5.94
C GLN A 26 10.35 -20.04 5.23
N GLU A 27 10.92 -20.34 4.07
CA GLU A 27 11.34 -19.34 3.10
C GLU A 27 10.08 -18.60 2.63
N LYS A 28 9.80 -17.46 3.26
CA LYS A 28 8.69 -16.58 2.90
C LYS A 28 9.03 -15.93 1.56
N TYR A 29 8.71 -16.62 0.47
CA TYR A 29 8.70 -16.00 -0.86
C TYR A 29 7.73 -14.81 -0.82
N ASN A 30 8.30 -13.60 -0.86
CA ASN A 30 7.57 -12.35 -0.91
C ASN A 30 7.53 -11.90 -2.39
N PRO A 31 6.43 -12.11 -3.12
CA PRO A 31 6.36 -11.73 -4.52
C PRO A 31 6.55 -10.21 -4.67
N PRO A 32 7.19 -9.74 -5.76
CA PRO A 32 7.40 -8.32 -5.97
C PRO A 32 6.05 -7.58 -6.09
N HIS A 33 5.74 -6.75 -5.09
CA HIS A 33 4.54 -5.90 -5.01
C HIS A 33 4.49 -4.74 -6.02
N ASN A 34 5.05 -4.92 -7.22
CA ASN A 34 5.22 -3.82 -8.17
C ASN A 34 4.78 -4.14 -9.61
N GLN A 35 4.02 -5.21 -9.81
CA GLN A 35 3.27 -5.40 -11.05
C GLN A 35 1.83 -4.94 -10.81
N ALA A 36 1.62 -3.63 -10.95
CA ALA A 36 0.27 -3.12 -11.09
C ALA A 36 -0.33 -3.73 -12.36
N PRO A 37 -1.49 -4.41 -12.31
CA PRO A 37 -2.17 -4.81 -13.52
C PRO A 37 -2.42 -3.56 -14.36
N SER A 38 -2.18 -3.69 -15.66
CA SER A 38 -2.28 -2.61 -16.65
C SER A 38 -3.47 -1.70 -16.36
N SER A 39 -3.23 -0.40 -16.36
CA SER A 39 -4.22 0.67 -16.13
C SER A 39 -5.33 0.73 -17.18
N GLN A 40 -5.51 -0.33 -17.98
CA GLN A 40 -6.57 -0.41 -18.96
C GLN A 40 -7.88 -0.77 -18.25
N PRO A 41 -8.98 -0.05 -18.55
CA PRO A 41 -10.29 -0.38 -18.03
C PRO A 41 -10.69 -1.75 -18.59
N VAL A 42 -10.55 -2.80 -17.79
CA VAL A 42 -11.11 -4.11 -18.13
C VAL A 42 -12.63 -3.97 -18.10
N GLU A 43 -13.25 -3.94 -19.26
CA GLU A 43 -14.70 -3.99 -19.39
C GLU A 43 -15.19 -5.38 -18.97
N CYS A 44 -16.22 -5.43 -18.13
CA CYS A 44 -16.86 -6.69 -17.76
C CYS A 44 -17.99 -7.02 -18.74
N MET A 45 -18.50 -8.25 -18.69
CA MET A 45 -19.66 -8.68 -19.50
C MET A 45 -20.93 -7.84 -19.30
N HIS A 46 -20.98 -6.99 -18.27
CA HIS A 46 -22.06 -6.04 -18.03
C HIS A 46 -21.88 -4.70 -18.76
N GLY A 47 -20.90 -4.57 -19.66
CA GLY A 47 -20.64 -3.34 -20.43
C GLY A 47 -20.15 -2.18 -19.57
N ARG A 48 -19.47 -2.46 -18.45
CA ARG A 48 -18.97 -1.47 -17.49
C ARG A 48 -17.53 -1.78 -17.12
N ASN A 49 -16.78 -0.78 -16.67
CA ASN A 49 -15.47 -1.01 -16.06
C ASN A 49 -15.62 -1.97 -14.85
N LYS A 50 -14.83 -3.04 -14.81
CA LYS A 50 -14.85 -4.08 -13.77
C LYS A 50 -14.75 -3.51 -12.35
N TYR A 51 -14.03 -2.41 -12.15
CA TYR A 51 -13.85 -1.78 -10.83
C TYR A 51 -15.03 -0.93 -10.37
N SER A 52 -15.86 -0.44 -11.30
CA SER A 52 -17.05 0.37 -11.01
C SER A 52 -18.36 -0.37 -11.27
N CYS A 53 -18.30 -1.61 -11.74
CA CYS A 53 -19.45 -2.47 -11.93
C CYS A 53 -19.95 -3.00 -10.58
N LEU A 54 -21.21 -2.71 -10.24
CA LEU A 54 -21.83 -3.19 -9.00
C LEU A 54 -21.84 -4.71 -8.89
N GLU A 55 -22.09 -5.42 -9.99
CA GLU A 55 -22.11 -6.89 -9.99
C GLU A 55 -20.71 -7.50 -9.84
N CYS A 56 -19.68 -6.87 -10.41
CA CYS A 56 -18.31 -7.38 -10.31
C CYS A 56 -17.58 -6.95 -9.04
N ASN A 57 -17.93 -5.79 -8.47
CA ASN A 57 -17.19 -5.20 -7.35
C ASN A 57 -18.12 -4.39 -6.42
N LYS A 58 -18.92 -5.12 -5.62
CA LYS A 58 -19.86 -4.54 -4.64
C LYS A 58 -19.18 -3.68 -3.56
N SER A 59 -17.90 -3.90 -3.28
CA SER A 59 -17.17 -3.14 -2.25
C SER A 59 -16.74 -1.75 -2.76
N ARG A 60 -16.36 -1.65 -4.03
CA ARG A 60 -15.87 -0.41 -4.65
C ARG A 60 -16.94 0.34 -5.43
N ALA A 61 -17.87 -0.36 -6.07
CA ALA A 61 -18.95 0.26 -6.82
C ALA A 61 -20.11 0.67 -5.90
N CYS A 62 -20.86 1.70 -6.29
CA CYS A 62 -22.11 2.10 -5.65
C CYS A 62 -23.30 1.92 -6.58
N VAL A 63 -24.50 1.92 -6.00
CA VAL A 63 -25.77 1.81 -6.73
C VAL A 63 -25.98 2.94 -7.76
N HIS A 64 -25.29 4.06 -7.59
CA HIS A 64 -25.31 5.19 -8.53
C HIS A 64 -24.43 4.98 -9.78
N GLY A 65 -23.87 3.78 -9.98
CA GLY A 65 -23.17 3.41 -11.22
C GLY A 65 -21.70 3.82 -11.30
N GLY A 66 -21.06 4.13 -10.16
CA GLY A 66 -19.67 4.59 -10.12
C GLY A 66 -18.90 4.14 -8.88
N ASP A 67 -17.66 4.61 -8.75
CA ASP A 67 -16.82 4.37 -7.58
C ASP A 67 -17.45 5.01 -6.33
N LYS A 68 -17.65 4.20 -5.29
CA LYS A 68 -18.31 4.57 -4.04
C LYS A 68 -17.58 5.69 -3.30
N HIS A 69 -16.26 5.78 -3.41
CA HIS A 69 -15.47 6.81 -2.71
C HIS A 69 -15.59 8.18 -3.38
N HIS A 70 -15.87 8.21 -4.69
CA HIS A 70 -15.95 9.44 -5.48
C HIS A 70 -17.39 9.80 -5.89
N CYS A 71 -18.35 8.92 -5.60
CA CYS A 71 -19.75 9.16 -5.92
C CYS A 71 -20.28 10.39 -5.14
N ARG A 72 -20.84 11.36 -5.89
CA ARG A 72 -21.47 12.57 -5.32
C ARG A 72 -22.60 12.21 -4.39
N GLU A 73 -23.55 11.38 -4.81
CA GLU A 73 -24.70 11.01 -3.98
C GLU A 73 -24.29 10.27 -2.69
N CYS A 74 -23.29 9.37 -2.75
CA CYS A 74 -22.81 8.67 -1.55
C CYS A 74 -22.06 9.61 -0.58
N ASN A 75 -21.28 10.55 -1.12
CA ASN A 75 -20.36 11.38 -0.34
C ASN A 75 -20.76 12.86 -0.29
N LYS A 76 -21.99 13.24 -0.62
CA LYS A 76 -22.44 14.64 -0.53
C LYS A 76 -22.52 15.07 0.94
N CYS A 77 -21.87 16.17 1.27
CA CYS A 77 -22.10 16.91 2.49
C CYS A 77 -23.27 17.87 2.26
N VAL A 78 -24.47 17.47 2.71
CA VAL A 78 -25.73 18.21 2.45
C VAL A 78 -25.67 19.68 2.91
N PRO A 79 -25.25 20.03 4.13
CA PRO A 79 -25.27 21.44 4.55
C PRO A 79 -24.23 22.31 3.85
N HIS A 80 -23.19 21.73 3.23
CA HIS A 80 -22.02 22.48 2.75
C HIS A 80 -21.68 22.29 1.27
N GLY A 81 -22.48 21.54 0.52
CA GLY A 81 -22.36 21.40 -0.94
C GLY A 81 -21.06 20.76 -1.46
N ARG A 82 -20.19 20.24 -0.58
CA ARG A 82 -18.89 19.62 -0.88
C ARG A 82 -18.89 18.12 -0.55
N PHE A 83 -17.82 17.39 -0.86
CA PHE A 83 -17.72 16.01 -0.45
C PHE A 83 -17.52 15.88 1.07
N LYS A 84 -18.08 14.84 1.70
CA LYS A 84 -17.97 14.54 3.15
C LYS A 84 -16.51 14.51 3.60
N TYR A 85 -15.65 13.87 2.80
CA TYR A 85 -14.22 13.75 3.10
C TYR A 85 -13.44 15.06 2.89
N GLU A 86 -13.99 16.06 2.21
CA GLU A 86 -13.41 17.40 1.98
C GLU A 86 -13.96 18.47 2.93
N CYS A 87 -15.14 18.25 3.51
CA CYS A 87 -15.77 19.20 4.39
C CYS A 87 -15.03 19.33 5.71
N LEU A 88 -14.28 20.42 5.94
CA LEU A 88 -13.56 20.63 7.21
C LEU A 88 -14.50 20.82 8.42
N GLU A 89 -15.69 21.39 8.20
CA GLU A 89 -16.71 21.56 9.23
C GLU A 89 -17.29 20.23 9.73
N CYS A 90 -17.52 19.29 8.80
CA CYS A 90 -18.04 17.95 9.15
C CYS A 90 -16.94 16.93 9.44
N ASN A 91 -15.79 17.05 8.77
CA ASN A 91 -14.66 16.15 8.89
C ASN A 91 -13.53 16.79 9.72
N LYS A 92 -13.76 16.84 11.03
CA LYS A 92 -12.79 17.36 12.00
C LYS A 92 -11.46 16.59 12.03
N SER A 93 -11.44 15.34 11.53
CA SER A 93 -10.19 14.57 11.43
C SER A 93 -9.22 15.17 10.40
N ARG A 94 -9.75 15.83 9.36
CA ARG A 94 -8.99 16.49 8.29
C ARG A 94 -8.62 17.92 8.62
N ALA A 95 -9.38 18.59 9.50
CA ALA A 95 -9.07 19.92 10.00
C ALA A 95 -7.95 19.87 11.06
N CYS A 96 -6.96 20.74 10.95
CA CYS A 96 -5.97 20.97 12.00
C CYS A 96 -6.51 21.96 13.04
N VAL A 97 -5.76 22.14 14.13
CA VAL A 97 -6.09 23.12 15.19
C VAL A 97 -6.11 24.57 14.67
N HIS A 98 -5.44 24.84 13.54
CA HIS A 98 -5.42 26.15 12.88
C HIS A 98 -6.60 26.35 11.90
N GLY A 99 -7.59 25.43 11.87
CA GLY A 99 -8.78 25.55 11.03
C GLY A 99 -8.56 25.26 9.53
N GLN A 100 -7.37 24.78 9.15
CA GLN A 100 -7.02 24.42 7.77
C GLN A 100 -6.98 22.90 7.57
N ASP A 101 -6.98 22.43 6.32
CA ASP A 101 -6.67 21.03 6.02
C ASP A 101 -5.26 20.69 6.52
N LYS A 102 -5.12 19.63 7.34
CA LYS A 102 -3.84 19.18 7.90
C LYS A 102 -2.73 19.01 6.86
N HIS A 103 -3.07 18.60 5.64
CA HIS A 103 -2.09 18.36 4.57
C HIS A 103 -1.63 19.65 3.85
N HIS A 104 -2.35 20.75 4.07
CA HIS A 104 -2.11 22.04 3.44
C HIS A 104 -1.79 23.15 4.45
N CYS A 105 -1.97 22.89 5.75
CA CYS A 105 -1.69 23.86 6.79
C CYS A 105 -0.19 24.12 6.88
N ARG A 106 0.22 25.36 6.61
CA ARG A 106 1.63 25.76 6.63
C ARG A 106 2.26 25.58 8.01
N GLU A 107 1.54 25.96 9.07
CA GLU A 107 2.03 25.85 10.44
C GLU A 107 2.24 24.38 10.85
N CYS A 108 1.32 23.49 10.49
CA CYS A 108 1.49 22.04 10.73
C CYS A 108 2.61 21.43 9.90
N ASN A 109 2.88 21.96 8.71
CA ASN A 109 3.83 21.40 7.75
C ASN A 109 5.13 22.20 7.64
N LYS A 110 5.43 23.07 8.61
CA LYS A 110 6.63 23.92 8.59
C LYS A 110 7.93 23.11 8.48
N SER A 111 7.96 21.90 9.05
CA SER A 111 9.07 20.95 8.94
C SER A 111 9.27 20.35 7.54
N LEU A 112 8.31 20.54 6.64
CA LEU A 112 8.40 20.19 5.24
C LEU A 112 8.99 21.33 4.41
N GLU A 113 8.92 22.58 4.85
CA GLU A 113 9.53 23.69 4.10
C GLU A 113 11.06 23.55 4.10
N CYS A 114 11.71 23.94 3.00
CA CYS A 114 13.17 24.03 2.94
C CYS A 114 13.62 25.47 2.68
N MET A 115 14.88 25.77 3.04
CA MET A 115 15.48 27.08 2.80
C MET A 115 15.58 27.46 1.32
N HIS A 116 15.45 26.50 0.41
CA HIS A 116 15.46 26.72 -1.04
C HIS A 116 14.10 27.19 -1.60
N GLY A 117 13.16 27.60 -0.74
CA GLY A 117 11.90 28.23 -1.14
C GLY A 117 10.78 27.28 -1.55
N TYR A 118 10.95 25.97 -1.38
CA TYR A 118 9.87 24.99 -1.65
C TYR A 118 9.03 24.75 -0.41
N SER A 119 7.70 24.75 -0.57
CA SER A 119 6.75 24.41 0.50
C SER A 119 6.89 22.99 1.01
N ARG A 120 7.53 22.10 0.23
CA ARG A 120 7.79 20.71 0.60
C ARG A 120 9.18 20.28 0.12
N LYS A 121 10.02 19.82 1.05
CA LYS A 121 11.43 19.44 0.83
C LYS A 121 11.61 18.32 -0.19
N TYR A 122 10.61 17.47 -0.33
CA TYR A 122 10.63 16.40 -1.32
C TYR A 122 10.49 16.92 -2.76
N ASP A 123 9.96 18.14 -2.95
CA ASP A 123 9.88 18.78 -4.26
C ASP A 123 11.17 19.51 -4.64
N CYS A 124 11.98 19.90 -3.65
CA CYS A 124 13.26 20.55 -3.87
C CYS A 124 14.30 19.52 -4.35
N LEU A 125 14.96 19.77 -5.49
CA LEU A 125 15.99 18.89 -6.05
C LEU A 125 17.26 18.84 -5.18
N GLU A 126 17.59 19.94 -4.51
CA GLU A 126 18.75 20.01 -3.60
C GLU A 126 18.51 19.21 -2.32
N CYS A 127 17.29 19.25 -1.76
CA CYS A 127 16.91 18.45 -0.59
C CYS A 127 16.62 16.99 -0.94
N ASN A 128 16.04 16.72 -2.12
CA ASN A 128 15.65 15.40 -2.57
C ASN A 128 16.38 15.02 -3.85
N LYS A 129 17.65 14.64 -3.70
CA LYS A 129 18.49 14.17 -4.81
C LYS A 129 17.92 12.95 -5.55
N ARG A 130 17.06 12.14 -4.90
CA ARG A 130 16.36 11.01 -5.55
C ARG A 130 15.32 11.48 -6.57
N ARG A 131 14.92 12.76 -6.53
CA ARG A 131 14.03 13.36 -7.54
C ARG A 131 14.80 13.88 -8.75
N ALA A 132 16.07 14.24 -8.58
CA ALA A 132 16.92 14.62 -9.69
C ALA A 132 17.26 13.38 -10.55
N CYS A 133 17.22 13.53 -11.87
CA CYS A 133 17.79 12.56 -12.81
C CYS A 133 19.26 12.86 -13.10
N VAL A 134 19.91 11.99 -13.87
CA VAL A 134 21.30 12.18 -14.33
C VAL A 134 21.50 13.49 -15.12
N HIS A 135 20.44 14.04 -15.72
CA HIS A 135 20.46 15.33 -16.43
C HIS A 135 20.26 16.56 -15.51
N GLY A 136 20.26 16.38 -14.19
CA GLY A 136 20.07 17.46 -13.21
C GLY A 136 18.66 18.05 -13.15
N ARG A 137 17.67 17.43 -13.82
CA ARG A 137 16.26 17.85 -13.83
C ARG A 137 15.41 16.94 -12.94
N ASP A 138 14.19 17.37 -12.59
CA ASP A 138 13.20 16.48 -11.98
C ASP A 138 12.91 15.30 -12.91
N LYS A 139 13.15 14.08 -12.44
CA LYS A 139 12.97 12.84 -13.21
C LYS A 139 11.54 12.66 -13.75
N TYR A 140 10.53 13.27 -13.14
CA TYR A 140 9.14 13.21 -13.63
C TYR A 140 8.83 14.27 -14.67
N LYS A 141 9.68 15.27 -14.84
CA LYS A 141 9.53 16.38 -15.79
C LYS A 141 10.59 16.36 -16.90
N CYS A 142 11.68 15.63 -16.71
CA CYS A 142 12.75 15.47 -17.69
C CYS A 142 12.24 14.72 -18.93
N ARG A 143 12.29 15.39 -20.09
CA ARG A 143 11.85 14.83 -21.38
C ARG A 143 12.61 13.56 -21.74
N GLU A 144 13.94 13.60 -21.69
CA GLU A 144 14.81 12.45 -22.00
C GLU A 144 14.47 11.24 -21.11
N CYS A 145 14.27 11.45 -19.80
CA CYS A 145 13.87 10.36 -18.90
C CYS A 145 12.44 9.86 -19.11
N LYS A 146 11.55 10.65 -19.73
CA LYS A 146 10.20 10.19 -20.10
C LYS A 146 10.27 9.32 -21.34
N GLU A 147 11.09 9.70 -22.31
CA GLU A 147 11.29 8.96 -23.56
C GLU A 147 11.96 7.60 -23.29
N SER A 148 12.92 7.51 -22.36
CA SER A 148 13.57 6.23 -22.02
C SER A 148 12.72 5.24 -21.20
N ARG A 149 11.51 5.61 -20.75
CA ARG A 149 10.64 4.77 -19.91
C ARG A 149 9.46 4.15 -20.68
N ASN A 150 9.34 4.46 -21.96
CA ASN A 150 8.23 4.06 -22.82
C ASN A 150 8.73 3.12 -23.92
#